data_AF-A0A6C0AI42-F1
#
_entry.id   AF-A0A6C0AI42-F1
#
_cell.length_a   1.000
_cell.length_b   1.000
_cell.length_c   1.000
_cell.angle_alpha   90.00
_cell.angle_beta   90.00
_cell.angle_gamma   90.00
#
_symmetry.space_group_name_H-M   'P 1'
#
loop_
_entity.id
_entity.type
_entity.pdbx_description
1 polymer ?
#
loop_
_entity_poly.entity_id
_entity_poly.type
_entity_poly.pdbx_seq_one_letter_code
_entity_poly.pdbx_strand_id
1 'polypeptide(L)'
;MNRASQRPVAIGLIRSMVGLEEIEPPTDEQREQLIETAMTELWRAHLQGEPLVQKRARARARVIRQGERLGIVKRPKAKREIEGGTKLTVKEPKDFSKGERDIFAFLSLSGTQRVVGTGSLNEIEYAADYDLMEYVKFSRSVEVYECILDLFREKYRTAYKSKNIWITDFKCGVLPGGKPIRWTRESIEDGYQMIEDTKTYFVDCLQEKSIIKMDVISLIGGLFHEFSEMYFVHFGDFKTYNPVTTKKENIETGLLQDVKAYAGKGNYYKALKRLFAYLRISERDPALLKPLVDFFNSKVGELSSYKSDLELVSIMLDQKFRAVKPKDITHNLKYIEKHIEPIFKPLVAEILKASNIKASTEKVEEILDESIQMQTKDFIAKTRKLKSYLKV
;
A
#
# COMPACT_ATOMS: atom_id res chain seq x y z
N MET A 1 -45.93 4.73 -4.74
CA MET A 1 -44.48 5.03 -4.96
C MET A 1 -43.85 3.88 -5.72
N ASN A 2 -43.33 4.14 -6.91
CA ASN A 2 -43.02 3.15 -7.93
C ASN A 2 -41.65 2.49 -7.68
N ARG A 3 -41.60 1.16 -7.48
CA ARG A 3 -40.38 0.37 -7.16
C ARG A 3 -39.37 0.26 -8.33
N ALA A 4 -39.65 0.89 -9.48
CA ALA A 4 -38.86 0.76 -10.71
C ALA A 4 -37.70 1.77 -10.84
N SER A 5 -37.66 2.86 -10.05
CA SER A 5 -36.66 3.93 -10.23
C SER A 5 -35.38 3.80 -9.39
N GLN A 6 -35.24 2.77 -8.55
CA GLN A 6 -34.05 2.54 -7.70
C GLN A 6 -33.07 1.47 -8.23
N ARG A 7 -33.37 0.82 -9.36
CA ARG A 7 -32.59 -0.32 -9.89
C ARG A 7 -31.23 0.02 -10.52
N PRO A 8 -31.00 1.18 -11.19
CA PRO A 8 -29.71 1.44 -11.85
C PRO A 8 -28.53 1.64 -10.88
N VAL A 9 -28.79 2.19 -9.69
CA VAL A 9 -27.77 2.51 -8.67
C VAL A 9 -27.24 1.25 -7.97
N ALA A 10 -28.06 0.19 -7.86
CA ALA A 10 -27.67 -1.06 -7.21
C ALA A 10 -26.75 -1.93 -8.08
N ILE A 11 -26.89 -1.89 -9.40
CA ILE A 11 -26.12 -2.73 -10.35
C ILE A 11 -24.65 -2.28 -10.42
N GLY A 12 -24.38 -0.97 -10.34
CA GLY A 12 -23.02 -0.42 -10.31
C GLY A 12 -22.26 -0.73 -9.02
N LEU A 13 -22.96 -0.69 -7.88
CA LEU A 13 -22.39 -0.95 -6.55
C LEU A 13 -21.97 -2.42 -6.38
N ILE A 14 -22.66 -3.34 -7.04
CA ILE A 14 -22.39 -4.78 -6.95
C ILE A 14 -21.21 -5.16 -7.85
N ARG A 15 -21.08 -4.58 -9.05
CA ARG A 15 -19.89 -4.79 -9.89
C ARG A 15 -18.57 -4.42 -9.19
N SER A 16 -18.57 -3.40 -8.33
CA SER A 16 -17.37 -3.03 -7.55
C SER A 16 -17.13 -3.90 -6.31
N MET A 17 -18.15 -4.60 -5.79
CA MET A 17 -18.04 -5.39 -4.55
C MET A 17 -17.55 -6.82 -4.77
N VAL A 18 -17.76 -7.42 -5.95
CA VAL A 18 -17.58 -8.88 -6.10
C VAL A 18 -16.20 -9.28 -6.61
N GLY A 19 -15.41 -8.41 -7.26
CA GLY A 19 -13.97 -8.67 -7.54
C GLY A 19 -13.66 -10.10 -8.02
N LEU A 20 -14.44 -10.62 -8.96
CA LEU A 20 -14.35 -12.01 -9.43
C LEU A 20 -13.29 -12.11 -10.53
N GLU A 21 -12.37 -13.06 -10.37
CA GLU A 21 -11.65 -13.65 -11.50
C GLU A 21 -12.65 -14.60 -12.18
N GLU A 22 -13.35 -14.10 -13.21
CA GLU A 22 -14.36 -14.88 -13.95
C GLU A 22 -13.71 -16.04 -14.71
N ILE A 23 -14.27 -17.24 -14.56
CA ILE A 23 -14.00 -18.37 -15.45
C ILE A 23 -15.02 -18.36 -16.60
N GLU A 24 -16.27 -17.95 -16.31
CA GLU A 24 -17.30 -17.60 -17.29
C GLU A 24 -18.22 -16.50 -16.71
N PRO A 25 -18.75 -15.58 -17.54
CA PRO A 25 -19.66 -14.54 -17.07
C PRO A 25 -20.97 -15.17 -16.55
N PRO A 26 -21.50 -14.70 -15.41
CA PRO A 26 -22.74 -15.26 -14.86
C PRO A 26 -23.93 -15.03 -15.80
N THR A 27 -24.87 -15.98 -15.82
CA THR A 27 -26.17 -15.80 -16.48
C THR A 27 -26.95 -14.66 -15.84
N ASP A 28 -27.95 -14.12 -16.52
CA ASP A 28 -28.74 -13.02 -15.95
C ASP A 28 -29.50 -13.44 -14.70
N GLU A 29 -29.96 -14.70 -14.64
CA GLU A 29 -30.55 -15.30 -13.43
C GLU A 29 -29.53 -15.37 -12.28
N GLN A 30 -28.31 -15.81 -12.55
CA GLN A 30 -27.22 -15.83 -11.57
C GLN A 30 -26.86 -14.42 -11.08
N ARG A 31 -26.86 -13.42 -11.98
CA ARG A 31 -26.63 -12.01 -11.62
C ARG A 31 -27.73 -11.52 -10.68
N GLU A 32 -29.00 -11.77 -11.00
CA GLU A 32 -30.13 -11.35 -10.16
C GLU A 32 -30.06 -11.98 -8.77
N GLN A 33 -29.71 -13.27 -8.65
CA GLN A 33 -29.55 -13.94 -7.36
C GLN A 33 -28.42 -13.35 -6.51
N LEU A 34 -27.28 -13.01 -7.13
CA LEU A 34 -26.17 -12.35 -6.43
C LEU A 34 -26.57 -10.95 -5.97
N ILE A 35 -27.35 -10.23 -6.79
CA ILE A 35 -27.88 -8.90 -6.45
C ILE A 35 -28.84 -8.96 -5.28
N GLU A 36 -29.80 -9.87 -5.32
CA GLU A 36 -30.77 -10.08 -4.25
C GLU A 36 -30.08 -10.47 -2.94
N THR A 37 -29.06 -11.33 -3.02
CA THR A 37 -28.24 -11.72 -1.87
C THR A 37 -27.51 -10.52 -1.26
N ALA A 38 -26.88 -9.68 -2.10
CA ALA A 38 -26.17 -8.49 -1.64
C ALA A 38 -27.12 -7.49 -0.96
N MET A 39 -28.26 -7.21 -1.60
CA MET A 39 -29.26 -6.26 -1.11
C MET A 39 -29.91 -6.73 0.20
N THR A 40 -30.21 -8.03 0.32
CA THR A 40 -30.77 -8.62 1.55
C THR A 40 -29.82 -8.48 2.73
N GLU A 41 -28.51 -8.70 2.53
CA GLU A 41 -27.53 -8.56 3.60
C GLU A 41 -27.27 -7.10 3.98
N LEU A 42 -27.21 -6.19 3.00
CA LEU A 42 -27.11 -4.75 3.26
C LEU A 42 -28.33 -4.24 4.05
N TRP A 43 -29.53 -4.70 3.70
CA TRP A 43 -30.77 -4.36 4.41
C TRP A 43 -30.80 -4.92 5.83
N ARG A 44 -30.44 -6.19 6.02
CA ARG A 44 -30.37 -6.82 7.35
C ARG A 44 -29.37 -6.09 8.25
N ALA A 45 -28.18 -5.79 7.74
CA ALA A 45 -27.15 -5.10 8.49
C ALA A 45 -27.54 -3.63 8.78
N HIS A 46 -28.34 -3.00 7.90
CA HIS A 46 -28.96 -1.69 8.15
C HIS A 46 -29.92 -1.72 9.34
N LEU A 47 -30.82 -2.71 9.39
CA LEU A 47 -31.74 -2.90 10.51
C LEU A 47 -31.03 -3.17 11.85
N GLN A 48 -29.82 -3.71 11.80
CA GLN A 48 -28.99 -3.99 12.98
C GLN A 48 -28.12 -2.81 13.43
N GLY A 49 -28.24 -1.64 12.80
CA GLY A 49 -27.48 -0.44 13.18
C GLY A 49 -25.97 -0.57 12.91
N GLU A 50 -25.53 -1.49 12.06
CA GLU A 50 -24.11 -1.75 11.86
C GLU A 50 -23.38 -0.54 11.22
N PRO A 51 -22.08 -0.34 11.49
CA PRO A 51 -21.24 0.56 10.71
C PRO A 51 -21.19 0.12 9.23
N LEU A 52 -21.18 1.08 8.29
CA LEU A 52 -21.23 0.81 6.83
C LEU A 52 -20.14 -0.16 6.34
N VAL A 53 -18.95 -0.09 6.95
CA VAL A 53 -17.83 -0.99 6.65
C VAL A 53 -18.17 -2.46 6.97
N GLN A 54 -18.83 -2.71 8.11
CA GLN A 54 -19.26 -4.05 8.51
C GLN A 54 -20.41 -4.57 7.62
N LYS A 55 -21.35 -3.68 7.25
CA LYS A 55 -22.42 -3.97 6.29
C LYS A 55 -21.86 -4.49 4.96
N ARG A 56 -20.88 -3.76 4.41
CA ARG A 56 -20.23 -4.09 3.13
C ARG A 56 -19.44 -5.40 3.21
N ALA A 57 -18.70 -5.62 4.31
CA ALA A 57 -17.92 -6.85 4.50
C ALA A 57 -18.82 -8.11 4.58
N ARG A 58 -19.94 -8.07 5.31
CA ARG A 58 -20.89 -9.19 5.41
C ARG A 58 -21.57 -9.50 4.08
N ALA A 59 -22.06 -8.47 3.39
CA ALA A 59 -22.67 -8.60 2.08
C ALA A 59 -21.68 -9.26 1.10
N ARG A 60 -20.44 -8.77 1.03
CA ARG A 60 -19.40 -9.34 0.17
C ARG A 60 -19.10 -10.80 0.49
N ALA A 61 -18.90 -11.16 1.77
CA ALA A 61 -18.62 -12.54 2.16
C ALA A 61 -19.76 -13.52 1.79
N ARG A 62 -21.02 -13.05 1.78
CA ARG A 62 -22.16 -13.88 1.41
C ARG A 62 -22.33 -14.00 -0.10
N VAL A 63 -22.09 -12.93 -0.84
CA VAL A 63 -22.08 -12.94 -2.30
C VAL A 63 -20.97 -13.85 -2.84
N ILE A 64 -19.77 -13.84 -2.24
CA ILE A 64 -18.69 -14.77 -2.61
C ILE A 64 -19.12 -16.23 -2.42
N ARG A 65 -19.68 -16.57 -1.25
CA ARG A 65 -20.18 -17.94 -0.97
C ARG A 65 -21.30 -18.37 -1.91
N GLN A 66 -22.18 -17.44 -2.27
CA GLN A 66 -23.24 -17.71 -3.24
C GLN A 66 -22.66 -17.90 -4.64
N GLY A 67 -21.66 -17.11 -5.03
CA GLY A 67 -20.92 -17.28 -6.27
C GLY A 67 -20.16 -18.61 -6.36
N GLU A 68 -19.57 -19.08 -5.25
CA GLU A 68 -18.96 -20.42 -5.17
C GLU A 68 -20.02 -21.52 -5.40
N ARG A 69 -21.19 -21.40 -4.78
CA ARG A 69 -22.30 -22.36 -4.96
C ARG A 69 -22.84 -22.41 -6.38
N LEU A 70 -22.90 -21.25 -7.04
CA LEU A 70 -23.37 -21.12 -8.41
C LEU A 70 -22.30 -21.49 -9.45
N GLY A 71 -21.10 -21.91 -9.02
CA GLY A 71 -20.00 -22.25 -9.93
C GLY A 71 -19.33 -21.04 -10.61
N ILE A 72 -19.73 -19.83 -10.23
CA ILE A 72 -19.23 -18.55 -10.79
C ILE A 72 -17.83 -18.24 -10.24
N VAL A 73 -17.52 -18.73 -9.03
CA VAL A 73 -16.27 -18.49 -8.32
C VAL A 73 -15.59 -19.83 -8.01
N LYS A 74 -14.36 -20.04 -8.50
CA LYS A 74 -13.52 -21.14 -8.01
C LYS A 74 -12.56 -20.64 -6.95
N ARG A 75 -12.36 -21.43 -5.89
CA ARG A 75 -11.22 -21.22 -4.98
C ARG A 75 -9.93 -21.29 -5.79
N PRO A 76 -8.98 -20.37 -5.60
CA PRO A 76 -7.67 -20.50 -6.23
C PRO A 76 -7.08 -21.86 -5.86
N LYS A 77 -6.68 -22.63 -6.87
CA LYS A 77 -5.93 -23.87 -6.65
C LYS A 77 -4.65 -23.50 -5.92
N ALA A 78 -4.34 -24.21 -4.84
CA ALA A 78 -3.06 -24.09 -4.16
C ALA A 78 -1.94 -24.21 -5.21
N LYS A 79 -1.06 -23.20 -5.27
CA LYS A 79 0.05 -23.16 -6.22
C LYS A 79 0.95 -24.38 -6.03
N ARG A 80 1.40 -24.93 -7.16
CA ARG A 80 2.32 -26.07 -7.28
C ARG A 80 3.53 -25.90 -6.38
N GLU A 81 3.89 -26.98 -5.71
CA GLU A 81 5.08 -27.10 -4.89
C GLU A 81 6.33 -27.05 -5.78
N ILE A 82 7.26 -26.14 -5.44
CA ILE A 82 8.62 -26.14 -5.98
C ILE A 82 9.46 -26.86 -4.93
N GLU A 83 9.85 -28.10 -5.22
CA GLU A 83 10.75 -28.86 -4.36
C GLU A 83 12.11 -28.14 -4.24
N GLY A 84 12.56 -27.91 -3.01
CA GLY A 84 13.90 -27.39 -2.69
C GLY A 84 14.06 -25.88 -2.55
N GLY A 85 12.99 -25.09 -2.74
CA GLY A 85 13.00 -23.63 -2.51
C GLY A 85 12.37 -23.25 -1.17
N THR A 86 12.79 -22.12 -0.58
CA THR A 86 12.03 -21.53 0.55
C THR A 86 10.63 -21.17 0.07
N LYS A 87 9.63 -21.85 0.62
CA LYS A 87 8.22 -21.57 0.34
C LYS A 87 7.87 -20.25 0.99
N LEU A 88 7.91 -19.18 0.21
CA LEU A 88 7.40 -17.88 0.63
C LEU A 88 5.88 -17.93 0.69
N THR A 89 5.30 -17.56 1.82
CA THR A 89 3.86 -17.54 2.03
C THR A 89 3.37 -16.10 2.18
N VAL A 90 2.24 -15.80 1.53
CA VAL A 90 1.63 -14.48 1.58
C VAL A 90 0.74 -14.39 2.83
N LYS A 91 0.84 -13.27 3.54
CA LYS A 91 -0.04 -12.94 4.66
C LYS A 91 -1.48 -12.84 4.20
N GLU A 92 -2.37 -13.52 4.90
CA GLU A 92 -3.80 -13.39 4.79
C GLU A 92 -4.30 -12.20 5.63
N PRO A 93 -5.52 -11.67 5.38
CA PRO A 93 -6.04 -10.54 6.15
C PRO A 93 -6.04 -10.73 7.68
N LYS A 94 -6.16 -11.97 8.15
CA LYS A 94 -6.13 -12.31 9.58
C LYS A 94 -4.74 -12.16 10.22
N ASP A 95 -3.68 -12.20 9.42
CA ASP A 95 -2.29 -12.15 9.89
C ASP A 95 -1.84 -10.72 10.21
N PHE A 96 -2.61 -9.72 9.79
CA PHE A 96 -2.42 -8.32 10.16
C PHE A 96 -3.12 -7.99 11.49
N SER A 97 -2.62 -7.00 12.21
CA SER A 97 -3.27 -6.47 13.40
C SER A 97 -4.60 -5.81 13.06
N LYS A 98 -5.44 -5.59 14.08
CA LYS A 98 -6.69 -4.84 13.89
C LYS A 98 -6.42 -3.41 13.39
N GLY A 99 -5.43 -2.74 13.96
CA GLY A 99 -5.07 -1.36 13.58
C GLY A 99 -4.64 -1.27 12.12
N GLU A 100 -3.84 -2.22 11.64
CA GLU A 100 -3.42 -2.28 10.23
C GLU A 100 -4.61 -2.49 9.31
N ARG A 101 -5.49 -3.46 9.62
CA ARG A 101 -6.72 -3.69 8.83
C ARG A 101 -7.63 -2.47 8.79
N ASP A 102 -7.74 -1.73 9.89
CA ASP A 102 -8.53 -0.50 9.96
C ASP A 102 -7.95 0.57 9.00
N ILE A 103 -6.62 0.68 8.89
CA ILE A 103 -5.96 1.57 7.92
C ILE A 103 -6.11 1.07 6.48
N PHE A 104 -6.02 -0.24 6.23
CA PHE A 104 -6.26 -0.80 4.90
C PHE A 104 -7.69 -0.47 4.43
N ALA A 105 -8.68 -0.63 5.32
CA ALA A 105 -10.06 -0.25 5.03
C ALA A 105 -10.24 1.26 4.83
N PHE A 106 -9.51 2.08 5.59
CA PHE A 106 -9.49 3.54 5.41
C PHE A 106 -8.91 3.96 4.06
N LEU A 107 -7.84 3.33 3.58
CA LEU A 107 -7.18 3.70 2.32
C LEU A 107 -7.95 3.26 1.08
N SER A 108 -8.63 2.12 1.15
CA SER A 108 -9.29 1.49 0.01
C SER A 108 -10.46 2.29 -0.60
N LEU A 109 -10.66 2.12 -1.91
CA LEU A 109 -11.83 2.56 -2.67
C LEU A 109 -13.00 1.56 -2.63
N SER A 110 -12.74 0.25 -2.70
CA SER A 110 -13.80 -0.79 -2.80
C SER A 110 -13.72 -1.91 -1.76
N GLY A 111 -12.67 -1.92 -0.94
CA GLY A 111 -12.34 -2.91 0.07
C GLY A 111 -11.54 -4.10 -0.48
N THR A 112 -10.97 -3.98 -1.68
CA THR A 112 -10.36 -5.11 -2.42
C THR A 112 -8.83 -5.06 -2.48
N GLN A 113 -8.21 -4.15 -1.73
CA GLN A 113 -6.78 -3.94 -1.67
C GLN A 113 -6.01 -5.22 -1.30
N ARG A 114 -4.82 -5.36 -1.88
CA ARG A 114 -3.86 -6.43 -1.60
C ARG A 114 -2.59 -5.81 -1.04
N VAL A 115 -2.05 -6.40 0.02
CA VAL A 115 -0.71 -6.03 0.52
C VAL A 115 0.32 -6.64 -0.43
N VAL A 116 1.31 -5.84 -0.84
CA VAL A 116 2.40 -6.25 -1.73
C VAL A 116 3.76 -5.97 -1.07
N GLY A 117 4.85 -6.15 -1.82
CA GLY A 117 6.20 -5.93 -1.29
C GLY A 117 6.66 -7.00 -0.30
N THR A 118 7.51 -6.59 0.63
CA THR A 118 8.04 -7.43 1.72
C THR A 118 7.06 -7.55 2.87
N GLY A 119 6.27 -6.50 3.16
CA GLY A 119 5.24 -6.50 4.18
C GLY A 119 4.15 -7.56 3.97
N SER A 120 3.99 -8.06 2.75
CA SER A 120 3.03 -9.12 2.40
C SER A 120 3.51 -10.54 2.73
N LEU A 121 4.74 -10.76 3.19
CA LEU A 121 5.32 -12.10 3.37
C LEU A 121 5.41 -12.47 4.85
N ASN A 122 5.09 -13.73 5.19
CA ASN A 122 5.22 -14.23 6.56
C ASN A 122 6.68 -14.41 6.98
N GLU A 123 7.56 -14.67 6.01
CA GLU A 123 8.97 -14.96 6.26
C GLU A 123 9.83 -13.71 6.43
N ILE A 124 9.29 -12.50 6.25
CA ILE A 124 10.03 -11.25 6.49
C ILE A 124 9.56 -10.66 7.82
N GLU A 125 10.46 -10.62 8.79
CA GLU A 125 10.18 -10.17 10.16
C GLU A 125 10.22 -8.63 10.26
N TYR A 126 11.23 -8.01 9.65
CA TYR A 126 11.50 -6.57 9.74
C TYR A 126 10.94 -5.81 8.53
N ALA A 127 9.65 -5.99 8.24
CA ALA A 127 8.97 -5.16 7.25
C ALA A 127 8.72 -3.75 7.85
N ALA A 128 9.24 -2.71 7.19
CA ALA A 128 9.17 -1.33 7.67
C ALA A 128 7.88 -0.60 7.25
N ASP A 129 7.34 -0.95 6.09
CA ASP A 129 6.21 -0.28 5.45
C ASP A 129 5.18 -1.26 4.88
N TYR A 130 3.97 -0.76 4.67
CA TYR A 130 2.90 -1.48 4.01
C TYR A 130 2.55 -0.86 2.66
N ASP A 131 2.99 -1.53 1.60
CA ASP A 131 2.54 -1.24 0.25
C ASP A 131 1.21 -1.96 -0.03
N LEU A 132 0.20 -1.21 -0.42
CA LEU A 132 -1.11 -1.68 -0.81
C LEU A 132 -1.34 -1.38 -2.30
N MET A 133 -2.05 -2.30 -2.96
CA MET A 133 -2.51 -2.12 -4.32
C MET A 133 -3.97 -2.49 -4.44
N GLU A 134 -4.74 -1.64 -5.11
CA GLU A 134 -6.13 -1.90 -5.40
C GLU A 134 -6.45 -1.74 -6.90
N TYR A 135 -7.07 -2.78 -7.47
CA TYR A 135 -7.56 -2.76 -8.84
C TYR A 135 -9.08 -2.64 -8.81
N VAL A 136 -9.61 -1.52 -9.31
CA VAL A 136 -11.05 -1.23 -9.22
C VAL A 136 -11.59 -0.92 -10.59
N LYS A 137 -12.77 -1.47 -10.89
CA LYS A 137 -13.50 -1.22 -12.13
C LYS A 137 -14.83 -0.55 -11.83
N PHE A 138 -15.06 0.57 -12.49
CA PHE A 138 -16.30 1.31 -12.47
C PHE A 138 -16.89 1.40 -13.89
N SER A 139 -18.21 1.53 -13.97
CA SER A 139 -18.85 2.03 -15.19
C SER A 139 -18.44 3.48 -15.41
N ARG A 140 -18.19 3.87 -16.66
CA ARG A 140 -17.87 5.26 -16.99
C ARG A 140 -19.15 6.10 -16.89
N SER A 141 -19.20 7.01 -15.92
CA SER A 141 -20.25 8.01 -15.77
C SER A 141 -19.68 9.24 -15.07
N VAL A 142 -20.29 10.41 -15.19
CA VAL A 142 -19.78 11.62 -14.51
C VAL A 142 -19.87 11.45 -12.99
N GLU A 143 -20.92 10.79 -12.53
CA GLU A 143 -21.21 10.56 -11.11
C GLU A 143 -20.11 9.76 -10.42
N VAL A 144 -19.40 8.86 -11.12
CA VAL A 144 -18.33 8.07 -10.49
C VAL A 144 -17.12 8.93 -10.12
N TYR A 145 -16.76 9.91 -10.94
CA TYR A 145 -15.60 10.77 -10.65
C TYR A 145 -15.87 11.65 -9.43
N GLU A 146 -17.08 12.20 -9.34
CA GLU A 146 -17.54 12.94 -8.18
C GLU A 146 -17.63 12.05 -6.92
N CYS A 147 -18.11 10.81 -7.05
CA CYS A 147 -18.11 9.86 -5.93
C CYS A 147 -16.69 9.56 -5.41
N ILE A 148 -15.70 9.47 -6.29
CA ILE A 148 -14.30 9.28 -5.90
C ILE A 148 -13.75 10.53 -5.22
N LEU A 149 -14.04 11.73 -5.74
CA LEU A 149 -13.68 12.99 -5.10
C LEU A 149 -14.28 13.08 -3.68
N ASP A 150 -15.57 12.79 -3.54
CA ASP A 150 -16.26 12.82 -2.24
C ASP A 150 -15.71 11.79 -1.26
N LEU A 151 -15.32 10.61 -1.74
CA LEU A 151 -14.63 9.62 -0.92
C LEU A 151 -13.29 10.16 -0.41
N PHE A 152 -12.48 10.81 -1.26
CA PHE A 152 -11.23 11.40 -0.82
C PHE A 152 -11.46 12.56 0.15
N ARG A 153 -12.47 13.42 -0.07
CA ARG A 153 -12.90 14.43 0.92
C ARG A 153 -13.22 13.80 2.27
N GLU A 154 -13.96 12.69 2.29
CA GLU A 154 -14.25 11.93 3.51
C GLU A 154 -12.97 11.40 4.18
N LYS A 155 -12.03 10.84 3.40
CA LYS A 155 -10.74 10.37 3.93
C LYS A 155 -9.96 11.50 4.60
N TYR A 156 -9.84 12.66 3.94
CA TYR A 156 -9.17 13.84 4.50
C TYR A 156 -9.84 14.33 5.78
N ARG A 157 -11.18 14.46 5.78
CA ARG A 157 -11.95 14.87 6.97
C ARG A 157 -11.79 13.87 8.12
N THR A 158 -11.79 12.58 7.83
CA THR A 158 -11.62 11.50 8.81
C THR A 158 -10.21 11.52 9.41
N ALA A 159 -9.17 11.57 8.58
CA ALA A 159 -7.79 11.66 9.04
C ALA A 159 -7.53 12.94 9.86
N TYR A 160 -8.08 14.08 9.43
CA TYR A 160 -7.91 15.35 10.14
C TYR A 160 -8.57 15.34 11.53
N LYS A 161 -9.69 14.63 11.70
CA LYS A 161 -10.34 14.42 13.00
C LYS A 161 -9.65 13.35 13.85
N SER A 162 -9.07 12.33 13.22
CA SER A 162 -8.40 11.22 13.89
C SER A 162 -7.06 11.63 14.46
N LYS A 163 -6.85 11.49 15.77
CA LYS A 163 -5.57 11.78 16.44
C LYS A 163 -4.42 10.87 16.02
N ASN A 164 -4.70 9.82 15.23
CA ASN A 164 -3.77 8.75 14.95
C ASN A 164 -3.45 8.60 13.45
N ILE A 165 -4.00 9.43 12.56
CA ILE A 165 -3.81 9.29 11.11
C ILE A 165 -3.33 10.62 10.54
N TRP A 166 -2.32 10.57 9.67
CA TRP A 166 -1.78 11.70 8.90
C TRP A 166 -1.65 11.31 7.44
N ILE A 167 -2.27 12.07 6.54
CA ILE A 167 -2.04 11.92 5.10
C ILE A 167 -0.79 12.73 4.76
N THR A 168 0.29 12.05 4.39
CA THR A 168 1.61 12.66 4.16
C THR A 168 1.83 13.03 2.69
N ASP A 169 1.22 12.31 1.76
CA ASP A 169 1.25 12.64 0.33
C ASP A 169 -0.01 12.08 -0.36
N PHE A 170 -0.51 12.79 -1.38
CA PHE A 170 -1.57 12.28 -2.24
C PHE A 170 -1.33 12.76 -3.67
N LYS A 171 -1.23 11.82 -4.60
CA LYS A 171 -0.90 12.06 -6.00
C LYS A 171 -2.03 11.58 -6.89
N CYS A 172 -2.41 12.42 -7.86
CA CYS A 172 -3.35 12.08 -8.92
C CYS A 172 -3.19 13.10 -10.06
N GLY A 173 -3.02 12.64 -11.30
CA GLY A 173 -2.72 13.51 -12.45
C GLY A 173 -1.23 13.82 -12.61
N VAL A 174 -0.87 14.36 -13.76
CA VAL A 174 0.53 14.64 -14.14
C VAL A 174 0.65 16.00 -14.81
N LEU A 175 1.62 16.81 -14.38
CA LEU A 175 1.98 18.08 -15.00
C LEU A 175 2.74 17.88 -16.31
N PRO A 176 2.80 18.91 -17.18
CA PRO A 176 3.79 18.96 -18.25
C PRO A 176 5.20 18.62 -17.72
N GLY A 177 5.90 17.73 -18.41
CA GLY A 177 7.21 17.21 -17.97
C GLY A 177 7.18 16.02 -17.02
N GLY A 178 6.00 15.44 -16.74
CA GLY A 178 5.88 14.14 -16.07
C GLY A 178 5.87 14.20 -14.54
N LYS A 179 5.81 15.39 -13.94
CA LYS A 179 5.77 15.53 -12.47
C LYS A 179 4.36 15.21 -11.94
N PRO A 180 4.21 14.41 -10.87
CA PRO A 180 2.89 14.12 -10.33
C PRO A 180 2.29 15.35 -9.66
N ILE A 181 0.99 15.56 -9.87
CA ILE A 181 0.22 16.59 -9.15
C ILE A 181 -0.04 16.08 -7.73
N ARG A 182 0.29 16.90 -6.73
CA ARG A 182 0.06 16.60 -5.31
C ARG A 182 -1.14 17.35 -4.78
N TRP A 183 -1.96 16.67 -4.00
CA TRP A 183 -3.23 17.19 -3.52
C TRP A 183 -3.17 17.40 -2.00
N THR A 184 -3.56 18.59 -1.56
CA THR A 184 -3.69 18.91 -0.14
C THR A 184 -5.13 18.70 0.32
N ARG A 185 -5.37 18.85 1.61
CA ARG A 185 -6.74 18.80 2.14
C ARG A 185 -7.62 19.87 1.51
N GLU A 186 -7.10 21.07 1.41
CA GLU A 186 -7.81 22.25 0.90
C GLU A 186 -8.19 22.04 -0.56
N SER A 187 -7.23 21.60 -1.41
CA SER A 187 -7.54 21.37 -2.82
C SER A 187 -8.48 20.19 -3.09
N ILE A 188 -8.47 19.16 -2.24
CA ILE A 188 -9.46 18.07 -2.32
C ILE A 188 -10.84 18.53 -1.85
N GLU A 189 -10.92 19.36 -0.82
CA GLU A 189 -12.17 19.95 -0.37
C GLU A 189 -12.78 20.83 -1.49
N ASP A 190 -11.97 21.70 -2.09
CA ASP A 190 -12.36 22.59 -3.19
C ASP A 190 -12.65 21.81 -4.50
N GLY A 191 -12.05 20.63 -4.67
CA GLY A 191 -12.15 19.80 -5.88
C GLY A 191 -11.20 20.23 -7.01
N TYR A 192 -10.37 21.24 -6.78
CA TYR A 192 -9.37 21.73 -7.72
C TYR A 192 -8.17 22.35 -6.98
N GLN A 193 -7.06 22.55 -7.70
CA GLN A 193 -5.96 23.40 -7.25
C GLN A 193 -5.50 24.37 -8.34
N MET A 194 -4.86 25.46 -7.94
CA MET A 194 -4.26 26.41 -8.87
C MET A 194 -2.84 25.97 -9.23
N ILE A 195 -2.56 25.84 -10.52
CA ILE A 195 -1.24 25.51 -11.06
C ILE A 195 -0.93 26.52 -12.17
N GLU A 196 0.08 27.37 -11.97
CA GLU A 196 0.48 28.41 -12.94
C GLU A 196 -0.75 29.21 -13.46
N ASP A 197 -1.60 29.66 -12.52
CA ASP A 197 -2.84 30.42 -12.76
C ASP A 197 -3.99 29.65 -13.43
N THR A 198 -3.84 28.35 -13.67
CA THR A 198 -4.90 27.49 -14.21
C THR A 198 -5.54 26.65 -13.11
N LYS A 199 -6.87 26.54 -13.13
CA LYS A 199 -7.60 25.57 -12.29
C LYS A 199 -7.41 24.18 -12.87
N THR A 200 -6.77 23.31 -12.10
CA THR A 200 -6.69 21.88 -12.39
C THR A 200 -7.67 21.14 -11.49
N TYR A 201 -8.70 20.53 -12.06
CA TYR A 201 -9.74 19.81 -11.31
C TYR A 201 -9.33 18.36 -11.04
N PHE A 202 -9.65 17.87 -9.85
CA PHE A 202 -9.30 16.51 -9.44
C PHE A 202 -9.96 15.45 -10.33
N VAL A 203 -11.23 15.68 -10.70
CA VAL A 203 -12.01 14.76 -11.54
C VAL A 203 -11.45 14.66 -12.96
N ASP A 204 -10.79 15.70 -13.47
CA ASP A 204 -10.12 15.67 -14.77
C ASP A 204 -8.86 14.80 -14.69
N CYS A 205 -8.10 14.90 -13.60
CA CYS A 205 -6.92 14.06 -13.37
C CYS A 205 -7.24 12.55 -13.31
N LEU A 206 -8.46 12.17 -12.91
CA LEU A 206 -8.92 10.77 -12.95
C LEU A 206 -9.13 10.25 -14.38
N GLN A 207 -9.20 11.13 -15.37
CA GLN A 207 -9.37 10.81 -16.79
C GLN A 207 -8.03 10.78 -17.55
N GLU A 208 -6.92 10.92 -16.83
CA GLU A 208 -5.56 10.88 -17.37
C GLU A 208 -4.85 9.57 -17.01
N LYS A 209 -3.87 9.19 -17.82
CA LYS A 209 -2.96 8.09 -17.48
C LYS A 209 -1.95 8.58 -16.45
N SER A 210 -2.26 8.39 -15.17
CA SER A 210 -1.44 8.84 -14.05
C SER A 210 -1.42 7.81 -12.90
N ILE A 211 -0.39 7.91 -12.06
CA ILE A 211 -0.37 7.18 -10.80
C ILE A 211 -1.32 7.89 -9.84
N ILE A 212 -2.29 7.15 -9.32
CA ILE A 212 -3.09 7.58 -8.18
C ILE A 212 -2.49 6.88 -6.96
N LYS A 213 -1.95 7.65 -6.02
CA LYS A 213 -1.26 7.09 -4.84
C LYS A 213 -1.50 7.96 -3.60
N MET A 214 -1.87 7.35 -2.49
CA MET A 214 -2.03 8.01 -1.19
C MET A 214 -1.10 7.40 -0.15
N ASP A 215 -0.32 8.26 0.51
CA ASP A 215 0.63 7.92 1.56
C ASP A 215 0.08 8.40 2.90
N VAL A 216 0.07 7.50 3.89
CA VAL A 216 -0.46 7.73 5.22
C VAL A 216 0.50 7.20 6.27
N ILE A 217 0.74 8.01 7.30
CA ILE A 217 1.32 7.53 8.54
C ILE A 217 0.20 7.36 9.58
N SER A 218 0.21 6.25 10.28
CA SER A 218 -0.73 5.98 11.38
C SER A 218 -0.02 5.60 12.67
N LEU A 219 -0.57 6.04 13.81
CA LEU A 219 -0.13 5.68 15.15
C LEU A 219 -0.89 4.43 15.63
N ILE A 220 -0.23 3.27 15.60
CA ILE A 220 -0.81 1.97 16.01
C ILE A 220 -0.01 1.45 17.19
N GLY A 221 -0.68 1.17 18.31
CA GLY A 221 0.02 0.73 19.53
C GLY A 221 1.01 1.76 20.09
N GLY A 222 0.91 3.02 19.70
CA GLY A 222 1.85 4.09 20.09
C GLY A 222 3.04 4.26 19.13
N LEU A 223 3.16 3.42 18.10
CA LEU A 223 4.24 3.48 17.12
C LEU A 223 3.74 4.02 15.78
N PHE A 224 4.61 4.75 15.07
CA PHE A 224 4.31 5.21 13.71
C PHE A 224 4.49 4.06 12.73
N HIS A 225 3.55 3.94 11.79
CA HIS A 225 3.59 2.98 10.70
C HIS A 225 3.21 3.68 9.41
N GLU A 226 3.97 3.43 8.33
CA GLU A 226 3.69 3.95 7.01
C GLU A 226 2.87 2.97 6.16
N PHE A 227 1.89 3.53 5.45
CA PHE A 227 1.02 2.83 4.53
C PHE A 227 0.97 3.61 3.21
N SER A 228 1.27 2.94 2.12
CA SER A 228 1.17 3.46 0.75
C SER A 228 0.07 2.70 0.02
N GLU A 229 -0.94 3.36 -0.54
CA GLU A 229 -1.95 2.71 -1.41
C GLU A 229 -1.82 3.22 -2.85
N MET A 230 -1.68 2.29 -3.79
CA MET A 230 -1.69 2.57 -5.23
C MET A 230 -3.02 2.11 -5.84
N TYR A 231 -3.72 3.05 -6.48
CA TYR A 231 -5.02 2.78 -7.09
C TYR A 231 -4.90 2.60 -8.61
N PHE A 232 -5.29 1.41 -9.09
CA PHE A 232 -5.33 1.04 -10.50
C PHE A 232 -6.80 1.02 -10.97
N VAL A 233 -7.29 2.17 -11.45
CA VAL A 233 -8.73 2.38 -11.70
C VAL A 233 -9.08 2.21 -13.18
N HIS A 234 -10.21 1.55 -13.45
CA HIS A 234 -10.78 1.35 -14.78
C HIS A 234 -12.15 2.04 -14.83
N PHE A 235 -12.35 2.92 -15.81
CA PHE A 235 -13.60 3.62 -16.08
C PHE A 235 -14.14 3.17 -17.44
N GLY A 236 -14.98 2.13 -17.46
CA GLY A 236 -15.34 1.45 -18.71
C GLY A 236 -14.10 0.83 -19.37
N ASP A 237 -13.77 1.28 -20.58
CA ASP A 237 -12.59 0.85 -21.33
C ASP A 237 -11.33 1.67 -21.03
N PHE A 238 -11.47 2.80 -20.34
CA PHE A 238 -10.35 3.65 -19.97
C PHE A 238 -9.67 3.13 -18.70
N LYS A 239 -8.34 3.14 -18.65
CA LYS A 239 -7.53 2.77 -17.49
C LYS A 239 -6.64 3.95 -17.12
N THR A 240 -6.62 4.30 -15.84
CA THR A 240 -5.75 5.37 -15.31
C THR A 240 -4.26 4.99 -15.36
N TYR A 241 -3.95 3.72 -15.58
CA TYR A 241 -2.59 3.23 -15.70
C TYR A 241 -2.35 2.66 -17.10
N ASN A 242 -1.07 2.53 -17.47
CA ASN A 242 -0.71 1.89 -18.73
C ASN A 242 -0.69 0.35 -18.56
N PRO A 243 -1.61 -0.41 -19.19
CA PRO A 243 -1.60 -1.86 -19.06
C PRO A 243 -0.34 -2.52 -19.66
N VAL A 244 0.38 -1.83 -20.55
CA VAL A 244 1.68 -2.29 -21.04
C VAL A 244 2.70 -2.29 -19.90
N THR A 245 2.78 -1.21 -19.11
CA THR A 245 3.76 -1.14 -18.01
C THR A 245 3.45 -2.10 -16.87
N THR A 246 2.22 -2.62 -16.79
CA THR A 246 1.82 -3.66 -15.82
C THR A 246 2.01 -5.09 -16.34
N LYS A 247 2.52 -5.30 -17.56
CA LYS A 247 2.90 -6.63 -18.04
C LYS A 247 4.08 -7.16 -17.22
N LYS A 248 4.08 -8.47 -16.95
CA LYS A 248 5.10 -9.14 -16.13
C LYS A 248 6.52 -8.82 -16.62
N GLU A 249 6.75 -8.87 -17.92
CA GLU A 249 8.06 -8.65 -18.55
C GLU A 249 8.55 -7.21 -18.33
N ASN A 250 7.64 -6.24 -18.35
CA ASN A 250 7.97 -4.83 -18.12
C ASN A 250 8.23 -4.55 -16.64
N ILE A 251 7.49 -5.19 -15.74
CA ILE A 251 7.74 -5.14 -14.30
C ILE A 251 9.13 -5.74 -14.00
N GLU A 252 9.44 -6.91 -14.55
CA GLU A 252 10.75 -7.55 -14.40
C GLU A 252 11.89 -6.67 -14.92
N THR A 253 11.71 -6.10 -16.11
CA THR A 253 12.70 -5.19 -16.70
C THR A 253 12.92 -3.95 -15.83
N GLY A 254 11.84 -3.33 -15.34
CA GLY A 254 11.91 -2.18 -14.45
C GLY A 254 12.63 -2.51 -13.13
N LEU A 255 12.32 -3.66 -12.52
CA LEU A 255 13.00 -4.09 -11.30
C LEU A 255 14.50 -4.32 -11.52
N LEU A 256 14.92 -4.92 -12.63
CA LEU A 256 16.35 -5.07 -12.94
C LEU A 256 17.05 -3.74 -13.22
N GLN A 257 16.37 -2.79 -13.84
CA GLN A 257 16.89 -1.43 -14.02
C GLN A 257 17.08 -0.75 -12.66
N ASP A 258 16.09 -0.86 -11.77
CA ASP A 258 16.18 -0.36 -10.40
C ASP A 258 17.35 -0.99 -9.63
N VAL A 259 17.53 -2.32 -9.72
CA VAL A 259 18.66 -3.02 -9.09
C VAL A 259 19.99 -2.36 -9.48
N LYS A 260 20.22 -2.15 -10.78
CA LYS A 260 21.45 -1.53 -11.30
C LYS A 260 21.58 -0.07 -10.88
N ALA A 261 20.48 0.68 -10.94
CA ALA A 261 20.48 2.10 -10.58
C ALA A 261 20.80 2.31 -9.09
N TYR A 262 20.20 1.50 -8.20
CA TYR A 262 20.49 1.58 -6.76
C TYR A 262 21.90 1.11 -6.43
N ALA A 263 22.34 -0.01 -7.01
CA ALA A 263 23.71 -0.50 -6.80
C ALA A 263 24.77 0.51 -7.28
N GLY A 264 24.56 1.13 -8.44
CA GLY A 264 25.45 2.17 -8.98
C GLY A 264 25.51 3.45 -8.14
N LYS A 265 24.50 3.69 -7.28
CA LYS A 265 24.46 4.80 -6.31
C LYS A 265 24.95 4.41 -4.92
N GLY A 266 25.46 3.18 -4.73
CA GLY A 266 25.88 2.68 -3.42
C GLY A 266 24.73 2.27 -2.48
N ASN A 267 23.47 2.30 -2.94
CA ASN A 267 22.31 1.87 -2.15
C ASN A 267 22.06 0.37 -2.32
N TYR A 268 23.01 -0.43 -1.83
CA TYR A 268 23.04 -1.88 -1.99
C TYR A 268 21.85 -2.57 -1.30
N TYR A 269 21.43 -2.10 -0.12
CA TYR A 269 20.31 -2.73 0.60
C TYR A 269 19.01 -2.62 -0.20
N LYS A 270 18.71 -1.43 -0.75
CA LYS A 270 17.55 -1.23 -1.64
C LYS A 270 17.69 -2.00 -2.96
N ALA A 271 18.91 -2.10 -3.50
CA ALA A 271 19.18 -2.93 -4.67
C ALA A 271 18.86 -4.41 -4.40
N LEU A 272 19.21 -4.95 -3.23
CA LEU A 272 18.85 -6.32 -2.86
C LEU A 272 17.34 -6.50 -2.69
N LYS A 273 16.62 -5.54 -2.09
CA LYS A 273 15.15 -5.60 -2.00
C LYS A 273 14.50 -5.65 -3.39
N ARG A 274 15.01 -4.86 -4.34
CA ARG A 274 14.54 -4.87 -5.74
C ARG A 274 14.88 -6.18 -6.45
N LEU A 275 16.08 -6.72 -6.22
CA LEU A 275 16.51 -8.00 -6.78
C LEU A 275 15.64 -9.15 -6.23
N PHE A 276 15.36 -9.16 -4.93
CA PHE A 276 14.47 -10.13 -4.31
C PHE A 276 13.07 -10.11 -4.95
N ALA A 277 12.48 -8.92 -5.14
CA ALA A 277 11.20 -8.78 -5.82
C ALA A 277 11.26 -9.33 -7.27
N TYR A 278 12.34 -9.05 -8.01
CA TYR A 278 12.55 -9.58 -9.36
C TYR A 278 12.63 -11.10 -9.37
N LEU A 279 13.46 -11.71 -8.51
CA LEU A 279 13.61 -13.17 -8.45
C LEU A 279 12.30 -13.86 -8.09
N ARG A 280 11.51 -13.28 -7.19
CA ARG A 280 10.19 -13.80 -6.80
C ARG A 280 9.18 -13.80 -7.96
N ILE A 281 9.16 -12.73 -8.76
CA ILE A 281 8.20 -12.60 -9.87
C ILE A 281 8.63 -13.41 -11.09
N SER A 282 9.92 -13.36 -11.42
CA SER A 282 10.49 -14.05 -12.57
C SER A 282 10.71 -15.55 -12.35
N GLU A 283 10.65 -16.00 -11.09
CA GLU A 283 10.93 -17.38 -10.66
C GLU A 283 12.35 -17.85 -11.05
N ARG A 284 13.27 -16.89 -11.28
CA ARG A 284 14.68 -17.17 -11.59
C ARG A 284 15.50 -17.38 -10.32
N ASP A 285 16.48 -18.28 -10.40
CA ASP A 285 17.40 -18.63 -9.31
C ASP A 285 16.71 -18.75 -7.93
N PRO A 286 15.67 -19.59 -7.77
CA PRO A 286 14.90 -19.68 -6.53
C PRO A 286 15.76 -20.01 -5.29
N ALA A 287 16.91 -20.65 -5.49
CA ALA A 287 17.91 -20.90 -4.45
C ALA A 287 18.48 -19.62 -3.80
N LEU A 288 18.37 -18.46 -4.45
CA LEU A 288 18.78 -17.16 -3.89
C LEU A 288 17.73 -16.53 -2.98
N LEU A 289 16.48 -17.02 -2.98
CA LEU A 289 15.44 -16.44 -2.13
C LEU A 289 15.74 -16.68 -0.64
N LYS A 290 16.19 -17.88 -0.26
CA LYS A 290 16.51 -18.19 1.15
C LYS A 290 17.60 -17.30 1.72
N PRO A 291 18.79 -17.19 1.09
CA PRO A 291 19.84 -16.32 1.64
C PRO A 291 19.43 -14.85 1.71
N LEU A 292 18.60 -14.38 0.76
CA LEU A 292 18.08 -13.01 0.80
C LEU A 292 17.09 -12.81 1.96
N VAL A 293 16.18 -13.74 2.20
CA VAL A 293 15.28 -13.71 3.36
C VAL A 293 16.09 -13.74 4.66
N ASP A 294 17.06 -14.65 4.77
CA ASP A 294 17.92 -14.74 5.95
C ASP A 294 18.69 -13.45 6.19
N PHE A 295 19.15 -12.80 5.12
CA PHE A 295 19.81 -11.51 5.19
C PHE A 295 18.85 -10.40 5.65
N PHE A 296 17.62 -10.35 5.11
CA PHE A 296 16.60 -9.38 5.54
C PHE A 296 16.08 -9.61 6.96
N ASN A 297 16.22 -10.82 7.50
CA ASN A 297 15.94 -11.13 8.91
C ASN A 297 17.19 -11.10 9.81
N SER A 298 18.33 -10.70 9.26
CA SER A 298 19.55 -10.53 10.05
C SER A 298 19.56 -9.19 10.80
N LYS A 299 20.63 -8.93 11.56
CA LYS A 299 20.89 -7.63 12.18
C LYS A 299 20.87 -6.45 11.21
N VAL A 300 21.25 -6.66 9.96
CA VAL A 300 21.17 -5.62 8.93
C VAL A 300 19.71 -5.25 8.62
N GLY A 301 18.81 -6.23 8.60
CA GLY A 301 17.39 -6.00 8.40
C GLY A 301 16.75 -5.28 9.58
N GLU A 302 17.07 -5.70 10.80
CA GLU A 302 16.63 -5.03 12.03
C GLU A 302 17.14 -3.57 12.10
N LEU A 303 18.42 -3.33 11.77
CA LEU A 303 18.97 -1.97 11.67
C LEU A 303 18.23 -1.14 10.61
N SER A 304 17.92 -1.75 9.45
CA SER A 304 17.14 -1.07 8.42
C SER A 304 15.72 -0.72 8.88
N SER A 305 15.07 -1.53 9.72
CA SER A 305 13.76 -1.16 10.25
C SER A 305 13.85 0.02 11.22
N TYR A 306 14.83 0.06 12.13
CA TYR A 306 15.00 1.21 13.02
C TYR A 306 15.39 2.49 12.28
N LYS A 307 16.19 2.38 11.22
CA LYS A 307 16.46 3.51 10.32
C LYS A 307 15.15 4.04 9.72
N SER A 308 14.29 3.16 9.21
CA SER A 308 12.98 3.56 8.69
C SER A 308 12.09 4.18 9.78
N ASP A 309 12.10 3.66 11.01
CA ASP A 309 11.35 4.28 12.12
C ASP A 309 11.84 5.71 12.42
N LEU A 310 13.15 5.98 12.32
CA LEU A 310 13.71 7.33 12.44
C LEU A 310 13.28 8.21 11.26
N GLU A 311 13.31 7.69 10.02
CA GLU A 311 12.80 8.40 8.83
C GLU A 311 11.32 8.80 9.03
N LEU A 312 10.49 7.94 9.62
CA LEU A 312 9.11 8.28 9.97
C LEU A 312 9.02 9.39 11.01
N VAL A 313 9.87 9.38 12.05
CA VAL A 313 9.94 10.48 13.02
C VAL A 313 10.28 11.79 12.31
N SER A 314 11.25 11.79 11.40
CA SER A 314 11.63 12.95 10.59
C SER A 314 10.46 13.45 9.72
N ILE A 315 9.75 12.55 9.02
CA ILE A 315 8.54 12.90 8.25
C ILE A 315 7.46 13.50 9.15
N MET A 316 7.25 12.94 10.34
CA MET A 316 6.24 13.41 11.29
C MET A 316 6.54 14.82 11.83
N LEU A 317 7.81 15.18 11.94
CA LEU A 317 8.27 16.53 12.31
C LEU A 317 8.09 17.55 11.16
N ASP A 318 8.12 17.10 9.91
CA ASP A 318 8.07 17.97 8.71
C ASP A 318 6.69 18.14 8.07
N GLN A 319 5.83 17.12 8.17
CA GLN A 319 4.57 17.12 7.46
C GLN A 319 3.67 18.31 7.86
N LYS A 320 2.88 18.78 6.90
CA LYS A 320 2.02 19.96 7.06
C LYS A 320 0.54 19.63 7.27
N PHE A 321 0.18 18.34 7.35
CA PHE A 321 -1.20 17.89 7.46
C PHE A 321 -1.83 18.30 8.80
N ARG A 322 -1.13 18.00 9.90
CA ARG A 322 -1.51 18.40 11.26
C ARG A 322 -0.35 18.16 12.22
N ALA A 323 -0.13 19.09 13.16
CA ALA A 323 0.88 18.94 14.20
C ALA A 323 0.80 17.58 14.93
N VAL A 324 1.94 16.91 15.04
CA VAL A 324 2.13 15.69 15.83
C VAL A 324 2.32 16.06 17.31
N LYS A 325 1.87 15.21 18.23
CA LYS A 325 2.08 15.50 19.66
C LYS A 325 3.52 15.17 20.03
N PRO A 326 4.24 16.05 20.77
CA PRO A 326 5.61 15.80 21.18
C PRO A 326 5.79 14.46 21.93
N LYS A 327 4.80 14.08 22.75
CA LYS A 327 4.84 12.80 23.49
C LYS A 327 4.87 11.56 22.57
N ASP A 328 4.25 11.64 21.39
CA ASP A 328 4.20 10.52 20.44
C ASP A 328 5.57 10.39 19.76
N ILE A 329 6.23 11.52 19.43
CA ILE A 329 7.63 11.55 18.97
C ILE A 329 8.57 10.97 20.03
N THR A 330 8.49 11.45 21.28
CA THR A 330 9.32 10.95 22.38
C THR A 330 9.10 9.47 22.63
N HIS A 331 7.87 8.97 22.52
CA HIS A 331 7.57 7.55 22.69
C HIS A 331 8.24 6.69 21.62
N ASN A 332 8.16 7.09 20.35
CA ASN A 332 8.80 6.37 19.24
C ASN A 332 10.33 6.36 19.39
N LEU A 333 10.95 7.51 19.70
CA LEU A 333 12.39 7.58 19.93
C LEU A 333 12.86 6.70 21.10
N LYS A 334 12.11 6.67 22.22
CA LYS A 334 12.41 5.77 23.35
C LYS A 334 12.21 4.30 23.00
N TYR A 335 11.24 3.98 22.15
CA TYR A 335 11.05 2.63 21.65
C TYR A 335 12.28 2.18 20.85
N ILE A 336 12.77 3.02 19.94
CA ILE A 336 13.98 2.76 19.15
C ILE A 336 15.20 2.63 20.08
N GLU A 337 15.44 3.57 20.98
CA GLU A 337 16.55 3.56 21.95
C GLU A 337 16.59 2.25 22.76
N LYS A 338 15.42 1.75 23.17
CA LYS A 338 15.32 0.54 23.99
C LYS A 338 15.72 -0.72 23.22
N HIS A 339 15.33 -0.83 21.95
CA HIS A 339 15.43 -2.08 21.18
C HIS A 339 16.57 -2.11 20.16
N ILE A 340 17.09 -0.95 19.72
CA ILE A 340 18.25 -0.89 18.83
C ILE A 340 19.49 -1.52 19.47
N GLU A 341 20.44 -1.95 18.65
CA GLU A 341 21.68 -2.56 19.13
C GLU A 341 22.44 -1.65 20.10
N PRO A 342 23.09 -2.21 21.14
CA PRO A 342 23.75 -1.45 22.19
C PRO A 342 24.70 -0.35 21.71
N ILE A 343 25.40 -0.57 20.60
CA ILE A 343 26.36 0.39 20.04
C ILE A 343 25.70 1.68 19.53
N PHE A 344 24.44 1.62 19.09
CA PHE A 344 23.70 2.78 18.57
C PHE A 344 22.81 3.46 19.62
N LYS A 345 22.58 2.81 20.78
CA LYS A 345 21.74 3.38 21.85
C LYS A 345 22.16 4.79 22.29
N PRO A 346 23.46 5.09 22.51
CA PRO A 346 23.88 6.43 22.90
C PRO A 346 23.50 7.49 21.87
N LEU A 347 23.56 7.18 20.57
CA LEU A 347 23.19 8.10 19.51
C LEU A 347 21.70 8.46 19.55
N VAL A 348 20.83 7.47 19.75
CA VAL A 348 19.38 7.71 19.86
C VAL A 348 19.05 8.47 21.16
N ALA A 349 19.76 8.17 22.26
CA ALA A 349 19.61 8.89 23.52
C ALA A 349 20.00 10.37 23.41
N GLU A 350 20.95 10.71 22.52
CA GLU A 350 21.32 12.09 22.22
C GLU A 350 20.21 12.85 21.47
N ILE A 351 19.49 12.19 20.56
CA ILE A 351 18.32 12.78 19.87
C ILE A 351 17.30 13.30 20.89
N LEU A 352 17.01 12.51 21.93
CA LEU A 352 16.05 12.87 22.97
C LEU A 352 16.45 14.11 23.80
N LYS A 353 17.72 14.48 23.79
CA LYS A 353 18.27 15.64 24.51
C LYS A 353 18.52 16.84 23.59
N ALA A 354 18.40 16.64 22.28
CA ALA A 354 18.73 17.65 21.28
C ALA A 354 17.71 18.79 21.29
N SER A 355 18.20 20.02 21.13
CA SER A 355 17.35 21.18 20.87
C SER A 355 16.69 21.12 19.49
N ASN A 356 17.36 20.50 18.51
CA ASN A 356 16.84 20.24 17.17
C ASN A 356 16.75 18.72 16.93
N ILE A 357 15.64 18.14 17.37
CA ILE A 357 15.38 16.69 17.26
C ILE A 357 15.51 16.21 15.80
N LYS A 358 15.00 16.97 14.83
CA LYS A 358 15.01 16.58 13.42
C LYS A 358 16.44 16.41 12.89
N ALA A 359 17.27 17.45 13.02
CA ALA A 359 18.65 17.40 12.52
C ALA A 359 19.47 16.28 13.19
N SER A 360 19.22 16.04 14.49
CA SER A 360 19.82 14.91 15.19
C SER A 360 19.32 13.55 14.69
N THR A 361 18.04 13.45 14.34
CA THR A 361 17.44 12.22 13.77
C THR A 361 18.07 11.92 12.40
N GLU A 362 18.11 12.89 11.49
CA GLU A 362 18.72 12.76 10.16
C GLU A 362 20.21 12.34 10.23
N LYS A 363 20.96 12.88 11.19
CA LYS A 363 22.36 12.48 11.42
C LYS A 363 22.49 11.01 11.83
N VAL A 364 21.60 10.52 12.70
CA VAL A 364 21.63 9.12 13.13
C VAL A 364 21.16 8.21 12.00
N GLU A 365 20.19 8.63 11.20
CA GLU A 365 19.77 7.91 9.98
C GLU A 365 20.93 7.68 9.01
N GLU A 366 21.78 8.70 8.80
CA GLU A 366 22.96 8.60 7.93
C GLU A 366 23.97 7.57 8.47
N ILE A 367 24.28 7.62 9.76
CA ILE A 367 25.20 6.66 10.42
C ILE A 367 24.66 5.23 10.30
N LEU A 368 23.35 5.02 10.49
CA LEU A 368 22.74 3.71 10.32
C LEU A 368 22.79 3.26 8.85
N ASP A 369 22.52 4.14 7.89
CA ASP A 369 22.59 3.82 6.46
C ASP A 369 23.99 3.37 6.06
N GLU A 370 25.05 4.09 6.47
CA GLU A 370 26.44 3.71 6.20
C GLU A 370 26.75 2.30 6.71
N SER A 371 26.36 1.98 7.95
CA SER A 371 26.52 0.65 8.54
C SER A 371 25.77 -0.43 7.75
N ILE A 372 24.52 -0.14 7.36
CA ILE A 372 23.68 -1.05 6.56
C ILE A 372 24.32 -1.30 5.20
N GLN A 373 24.75 -0.26 4.48
CA GLN A 373 25.33 -0.39 3.14
C GLN A 373 26.66 -1.17 3.20
N MET A 374 27.51 -0.91 4.20
CA MET A 374 28.77 -1.62 4.40
C MET A 374 28.53 -3.13 4.60
N GLN A 375 27.67 -3.50 5.56
CA GLN A 375 27.35 -4.91 5.82
C GLN A 375 26.65 -5.60 4.65
N THR A 376 25.82 -4.85 3.91
CA THR A 376 25.17 -5.36 2.69
C THR A 376 26.20 -5.66 1.61
N LYS A 377 27.18 -4.78 1.42
CA LYS A 377 28.27 -4.98 0.45
C LYS A 377 29.08 -6.24 0.79
N ASP A 378 29.36 -6.48 2.07
CA ASP A 378 30.05 -7.69 2.53
C ASP A 378 29.24 -8.97 2.25
N PHE A 379 27.92 -8.92 2.47
CA PHE A 379 27.03 -10.03 2.13
C PHE A 379 27.02 -10.33 0.62
N ILE A 380 26.94 -9.29 -0.22
CA ILE A 380 27.07 -9.42 -1.68
C ILE A 380 28.44 -10.01 -2.06
N ALA A 381 29.51 -9.56 -1.39
CA ALA A 381 30.87 -10.01 -1.66
C ALA A 381 31.05 -11.52 -1.46
N LYS A 382 30.36 -12.07 -0.45
CA LYS A 382 30.38 -13.50 -0.09
C LYS A 382 29.48 -14.37 -0.99
N THR A 383 28.54 -13.77 -1.73
CA THR A 383 27.57 -14.51 -2.56
C THR A 383 27.82 -14.28 -4.05
N ARG A 384 28.64 -15.14 -4.68
CA ARG A 384 29.08 -15.00 -6.09
C ARG A 384 27.96 -14.69 -7.09
N LYS A 385 26.80 -15.33 -6.96
CA LYS A 385 25.65 -15.10 -7.84
C LYS A 385 25.01 -13.71 -7.68
N LEU A 386 25.06 -13.10 -6.50
CA LEU A 386 24.51 -11.74 -6.33
C LEU A 386 25.34 -10.70 -7.10
N LYS A 387 26.67 -10.86 -7.13
CA LYS A 387 27.58 -10.00 -7.89
C LYS A 387 27.19 -9.89 -9.36
N SER A 388 26.81 -11.00 -10.00
CA SER A 388 26.44 -10.98 -11.41
C SER A 388 25.18 -10.18 -11.71
N TYR A 389 24.20 -10.17 -10.79
CA TYR A 389 22.99 -9.36 -10.94
C TYR A 389 23.26 -7.87 -10.71
N LEU A 390 24.11 -7.56 -9.73
CA LEU A 390 24.39 -6.20 -9.29
C LEU A 390 25.48 -5.51 -10.13
N LYS A 391 26.31 -6.28 -10.84
CA LYS A 391 27.51 -5.81 -11.56
C LYS A 391 28.51 -5.10 -10.65
N VAL A 392 28.73 -5.67 -9.46
CA VAL A 392 29.62 -5.15 -8.40
C VAL A 392 30.73 -6.14 -8.09
#